data_AF-A0A9D7AML0-F1
#
_entry.id   AF-A0A9D7AML0-F1
#
_cell.length_a   1.000
_cell.length_b   1.000
_cell.length_c   1.000
_cell.angle_alpha   90.00
_cell.angle_beta   90.00
_cell.angle_gamma   90.00
#
_symmetry.space_group_name_H-M   'P 1'
#
loop_
_entity.id
_entity.type
_entity.pdbx_description
1 polymer ?
#
loop_
_entity_poly.entity_id
_entity_poly.type
_entity_poly.pdbx_seq_one_letter_code
_entity_poly.pdbx_strand_id
1 'polypeptide(L)'
;MNSNSSTTLSPPVSQQRIEALDVVRGFALLGIFLMNIEFFNRSITGIGLGMPQGLTGLDWLASWFIAYFVQGKFWTIFSLLFGMGFAVMLTRAEHAGRDFLAPYMRRILGLAVFGAAHYIFLWSGDILFSYAVGAGALLILLYGKWKQIALALAVLVGIGFIPGLDPVFGIAGALAFVSLLSVYLRVERRVSLRGRSVPLFSFILLVLGALAAIAAVVLWVLPNGPKEPRIPVTIASVVFMVLGALSARFHEPASLRELRLGVSVYTFAFLMMTVGGAAQYFAPREPATAPAATAVTAANDNKKSEPTEAEKTAKKKKERAARLAQREEDVRNEVRILSSGRYAEAVEMRARRFPEKVAGDAGFATVLIAMFLLGSWFVRSGVMANTGAHLPLFRKLAYVALPFGIGLGLAGSLIAVSHVPGDDFDGFQLARGLTMLGNLPACLGYVGVVVLMLHSKSAFSKISLLAPVGRMALTNYLAQSVICSLYFYGYGLGHWGMPRAWQVVFVLVVFAAQVAFSHWWLARMRFGPMEWLWRAFTYRPTPPMRLRPFDGRTAAT
;
A
#
# COMPACT_ATOMS: atom_id res chain seq x y z
N MET A 1 4.86 -48.76 7.48
CA MET A 1 6.20 -48.61 6.86
C MET A 1 5.97 -48.68 5.35
N ASN A 2 6.09 -47.66 4.51
CA ASN A 2 7.04 -46.55 4.48
C ASN A 2 6.35 -45.21 4.15
N SER A 3 6.54 -44.25 5.05
CA SER A 3 6.41 -42.80 4.83
C SER A 3 7.70 -42.28 4.20
N ASN A 4 7.61 -41.57 3.07
CA ASN A 4 8.46 -40.43 2.65
C ASN A 4 8.38 -40.23 1.12
N SER A 5 7.30 -39.65 0.63
CA SER A 5 7.33 -38.95 -0.66
C SER A 5 7.49 -37.46 -0.38
N SER A 6 8.74 -36.97 -0.40
CA SER A 6 9.05 -35.54 -0.35
C SER A 6 8.38 -34.82 -1.52
N THR A 7 7.30 -34.09 -1.25
CA THR A 7 6.58 -33.23 -2.20
C THR A 7 7.40 -31.97 -2.50
N THR A 8 8.50 -32.15 -3.23
CA THR A 8 9.30 -31.04 -3.74
C THR A 8 8.54 -30.32 -4.86
N LEU A 9 8.26 -29.04 -4.65
CA LEU A 9 7.63 -28.17 -5.64
C LEU A 9 8.60 -27.94 -6.82
N SER A 10 8.54 -28.80 -7.83
CA SER A 10 9.20 -28.51 -9.10
C SER A 10 8.49 -27.32 -9.79
N PRO A 11 9.22 -26.33 -10.32
CA PRO A 11 8.61 -25.23 -11.05
C PRO A 11 7.92 -25.79 -12.30
N PRO A 12 6.60 -25.56 -12.50
CA PRO A 12 5.93 -26.06 -13.68
C PRO A 12 6.54 -25.37 -14.92
N VAL A 13 7.09 -26.19 -15.81
CA VAL A 13 7.38 -25.80 -17.18
C VAL A 13 6.05 -25.85 -17.91
N SER A 14 5.51 -24.67 -18.27
CA SER A 14 4.37 -24.45 -19.16
C SER A 14 3.03 -25.14 -18.85
N GLN A 15 2.31 -24.65 -17.83
CA GLN A 15 0.84 -24.48 -17.94
C GLN A 15 0.53 -22.98 -18.00
N GLN A 16 -0.20 -22.60 -19.05
CA GLN A 16 -0.41 -21.24 -19.62
C GLN A 16 0.03 -20.08 -18.71
N ARG A 17 1.15 -19.47 -19.10
CA ARG A 17 1.62 -18.22 -18.51
C ARG A 17 0.65 -17.11 -18.91
N ILE A 18 0.19 -16.32 -17.94
CA ILE A 18 -0.73 -15.21 -18.19
C ILE A 18 0.08 -14.02 -18.71
N GLU A 19 0.19 -13.90 -20.04
CA GLU A 19 0.96 -12.83 -20.69
C GLU A 19 0.51 -11.44 -20.26
N ALA A 20 -0.81 -11.21 -20.19
CA ALA A 20 -1.38 -9.95 -19.75
C ALA A 20 -0.84 -9.50 -18.38
N LEU A 21 -0.59 -10.45 -17.48
CA LEU A 21 -0.06 -10.15 -16.15
C LEU A 21 1.40 -9.70 -16.22
N ASP A 22 2.22 -10.34 -17.05
CA ASP A 22 3.62 -9.95 -17.27
C ASP A 22 3.69 -8.56 -17.96
N VAL A 23 2.82 -8.27 -18.93
CA VAL A 23 2.75 -6.95 -19.59
C VAL A 23 2.33 -5.85 -18.61
N VAL A 24 1.27 -6.07 -17.84
CA VAL A 24 0.79 -5.10 -16.84
C VAL A 24 1.84 -4.86 -15.75
N ARG A 25 2.62 -5.88 -15.35
CA ARG A 25 3.80 -5.69 -14.47
C ARG A 25 4.87 -4.83 -15.10
N GLY A 26 5.21 -5.06 -16.37
CA GLY A 26 6.19 -4.27 -17.11
C GLY A 26 5.77 -2.80 -17.20
N PHE A 27 4.51 -2.54 -17.52
CA PHE A 27 3.91 -1.22 -17.51
C PHE A 27 3.94 -0.58 -16.10
N ALA A 28 3.59 -1.36 -15.07
CA ALA A 28 3.59 -0.88 -13.69
C ALA A 28 4.98 -0.41 -13.23
N LEU A 29 6.05 -1.08 -13.65
CA LEU A 29 7.42 -0.72 -13.29
C LEU A 29 7.85 0.64 -13.84
N LEU A 30 7.40 1.02 -15.03
CA LEU A 30 7.69 2.35 -15.58
C LEU A 30 7.11 3.45 -14.70
N GLY A 31 5.84 3.35 -14.30
CA GLY A 31 5.24 4.38 -13.44
C GLY A 31 5.71 4.34 -12.00
N ILE A 32 6.11 3.16 -11.47
CA ILE A 32 6.84 3.07 -10.20
C ILE A 32 8.15 3.84 -10.29
N PHE A 33 8.88 3.70 -11.40
CA PHE A 33 10.13 4.42 -11.57
C PHE A 33 9.91 5.94 -11.70
N LEU A 34 8.91 6.37 -12.49
CA LEU A 34 8.54 7.78 -12.63
C LEU A 34 8.13 8.45 -11.29
N MET A 35 7.45 7.74 -10.39
CA MET A 35 7.13 8.32 -9.08
C MET A 35 8.34 8.32 -8.14
N ASN A 36 9.15 7.26 -8.16
CA ASN A 36 10.23 7.06 -7.19
C ASN A 36 11.43 7.98 -7.45
N ILE A 37 11.69 8.34 -8.72
CA ILE A 37 12.82 9.21 -9.10
C ILE A 37 12.82 10.55 -8.33
N GLU A 38 11.64 11.03 -7.93
CA GLU A 38 11.51 12.24 -7.09
C GLU A 38 12.27 12.08 -5.78
N PHE A 39 12.09 10.95 -5.11
CA PHE A 39 12.62 10.68 -3.77
C PHE A 39 14.05 10.09 -3.80
N PHE A 40 14.67 10.05 -4.99
CA PHE A 40 16.12 9.97 -5.14
C PHE A 40 16.77 11.37 -5.22
N ASN A 41 15.98 12.41 -5.49
CA ASN A 41 16.41 13.81 -5.60
C ASN A 41 15.75 14.73 -4.55
N ARG A 42 14.91 14.17 -3.68
CA ARG A 42 14.16 14.85 -2.62
C ARG A 42 14.15 13.94 -1.39
N SER A 43 14.22 14.54 -0.20
CA SER A 43 14.13 13.80 1.07
C SER A 43 12.84 12.95 1.14
N ILE A 44 12.97 11.70 1.60
CA ILE A 44 11.84 10.79 1.79
C ILE A 44 10.89 11.29 2.87
N THR A 45 11.39 12.10 3.81
CA THR A 45 10.58 12.74 4.86
C THR A 45 9.54 13.71 4.28
N GLY A 46 9.73 14.16 3.04
CA GLY A 46 8.75 14.93 2.27
C GLY A 46 7.65 14.09 1.62
N ILE A 47 7.68 12.76 1.72
CA ILE A 47 6.65 11.90 1.13
C ILE A 47 5.27 12.24 1.71
N GLY A 48 4.29 12.36 0.83
CA GLY A 48 2.92 12.72 1.22
C GLY A 48 2.70 14.20 1.53
N LEU A 49 3.66 15.09 1.27
CA LEU A 49 3.45 16.56 1.29
C LEU A 49 2.99 17.13 -0.06
N GLY A 50 2.78 16.28 -1.06
CA GLY A 50 2.43 16.70 -2.42
C GLY A 50 3.64 17.24 -3.19
N MET A 51 3.38 18.08 -4.19
CA MET A 51 4.42 18.57 -5.09
C MET A 51 5.47 19.44 -4.36
N PRO A 52 6.72 19.47 -4.84
CA PRO A 52 7.68 20.48 -4.40
C PRO A 52 7.14 21.90 -4.65
N GLN A 53 7.34 22.79 -3.69
CA GLN A 53 6.96 24.19 -3.83
C GLN A 53 7.96 24.94 -4.72
N GLY A 54 7.50 26.00 -5.39
CA GLY A 54 8.35 26.87 -6.22
C GLY A 54 8.71 26.33 -7.61
N LEU A 55 8.14 25.19 -8.03
CA LEU A 55 8.32 24.69 -9.40
C LEU A 55 7.64 25.60 -10.42
N THR A 56 8.32 25.83 -11.55
CA THR A 56 7.79 26.60 -12.69
C THR A 56 8.03 25.86 -14.00
N GLY A 57 7.36 26.30 -15.09
CA GLY A 57 7.58 25.79 -16.44
C GLY A 57 7.43 24.26 -16.57
N LEU A 58 8.41 23.63 -17.23
CA LEU A 58 8.42 22.19 -17.50
C LEU A 58 8.55 21.33 -16.23
N ASP A 59 9.23 21.84 -15.19
CA ASP A 59 9.38 21.10 -13.94
C ASP A 59 8.06 21.00 -13.19
N TRP A 60 7.29 22.09 -13.17
CA TRP A 60 5.93 22.07 -12.63
C TRP A 60 5.02 21.13 -13.41
N LEU A 61 5.04 21.20 -14.74
CA LEU A 61 4.21 20.35 -15.60
C LEU A 61 4.54 18.87 -15.41
N ALA A 62 5.83 18.52 -15.36
CA ALA A 62 6.27 17.16 -15.11
C ALA A 62 5.85 16.67 -13.71
N SER A 63 6.01 17.50 -12.68
CA SER A 63 5.58 17.17 -11.32
C SER A 63 4.08 16.97 -11.23
N TRP A 64 3.29 17.86 -11.84
CA TRP A 64 1.83 17.81 -11.83
C TRP A 64 1.32 16.57 -12.58
N PHE A 65 1.89 16.30 -13.77
CA PHE A 65 1.55 15.10 -14.53
C PHE A 65 1.81 13.82 -13.71
N ILE A 66 2.99 13.72 -13.09
CA ILE A 66 3.33 12.55 -12.26
C ILE A 66 2.40 12.46 -11.04
N ALA A 67 2.17 13.57 -10.33
CA ALA A 67 1.35 13.57 -9.12
C ALA A 67 -0.08 13.04 -9.37
N TYR A 68 -0.70 13.42 -10.49
CA TYR A 68 -2.12 13.10 -10.72
C TYR A 68 -2.34 11.88 -11.62
N PHE A 69 -1.48 11.63 -12.59
CA PHE A 69 -1.64 10.51 -13.53
C PHE A 69 -0.84 9.26 -13.13
N VAL A 70 0.23 9.40 -12.34
CA VAL A 70 1.15 8.30 -12.02
C VAL A 70 1.15 7.95 -10.52
N GLN A 71 1.46 8.91 -9.67
CA GLN A 71 1.57 8.74 -8.23
C GLN A 71 0.23 8.26 -7.66
N GLY A 72 0.27 7.25 -6.78
CA GLY A 72 -0.94 6.60 -6.29
C GLY A 72 -1.38 5.40 -7.13
N LYS A 73 -1.41 5.54 -8.46
CA LYS A 73 -2.01 4.56 -9.37
C LYS A 73 -1.08 3.38 -9.60
N PHE A 74 0.22 3.63 -9.73
CA PHE A 74 1.15 2.56 -10.08
C PHE A 74 1.54 1.66 -8.89
N TRP A 75 1.60 2.19 -7.66
CA TRP A 75 1.78 1.32 -6.48
C TRP A 75 0.51 0.53 -6.17
N THR A 76 -0.68 1.07 -6.45
CA THR A 76 -1.93 0.31 -6.34
C THR A 76 -2.03 -0.78 -7.40
N ILE A 77 -1.63 -0.53 -8.66
CA ILE A 77 -1.47 -1.59 -9.68
C ILE A 77 -0.47 -2.65 -9.19
N PHE A 78 0.69 -2.24 -8.68
CA PHE A 78 1.72 -3.18 -8.23
C PHE A 78 1.21 -4.05 -7.06
N SER A 79 0.42 -3.47 -6.14
CA SER A 79 -0.21 -4.20 -5.04
C SER A 79 -1.27 -5.18 -5.55
N LEU A 80 -2.10 -4.75 -6.51
CA LEU A 80 -3.07 -5.62 -7.19
C LEU A 80 -2.38 -6.82 -7.83
N LEU A 81 -1.28 -6.60 -8.56
CA LEU A 81 -0.51 -7.65 -9.24
C LEU A 81 0.20 -8.59 -8.26
N PHE A 82 0.59 -8.09 -7.09
CA PHE A 82 1.10 -8.93 -6.01
C PHE A 82 0.00 -9.89 -5.51
N GLY A 83 -1.21 -9.38 -5.27
CA GLY A 83 -2.39 -10.20 -4.96
C GLY A 83 -2.73 -11.23 -6.04
N MET A 84 -2.65 -10.84 -7.32
CA MET A 84 -2.79 -11.79 -8.44
C MET A 84 -1.69 -12.86 -8.39
N GLY A 85 -0.44 -12.47 -8.10
CA GLY A 85 0.68 -13.40 -7.97
C GLY A 85 0.51 -14.41 -6.83
N PHE A 86 -0.06 -13.97 -5.70
CA PHE A 86 -0.49 -14.83 -4.60
C PHE A 86 -1.53 -15.85 -5.08
N ALA A 87 -2.63 -15.39 -5.67
CA ALA A 87 -3.72 -16.27 -6.10
C ALA A 87 -3.29 -17.25 -7.19
N VAL A 88 -2.44 -16.85 -8.14
CA VAL A 88 -1.88 -17.78 -9.14
C VAL A 88 -1.10 -18.91 -8.44
N MET A 89 -0.33 -18.60 -7.40
CA MET A 89 0.41 -19.63 -6.67
C MET A 89 -0.53 -20.51 -5.83
N LEU A 90 -1.54 -19.92 -5.20
CA LEU A 90 -2.54 -20.62 -4.40
C LEU A 90 -3.35 -21.60 -5.26
N THR A 91 -3.99 -21.12 -6.32
CA THR A 91 -4.81 -21.95 -7.23
C THR A 91 -3.99 -23.07 -7.88
N ARG A 92 -2.70 -22.84 -8.17
CA ARG A 92 -1.81 -23.90 -8.67
C ARG A 92 -1.49 -24.95 -7.62
N ALA A 93 -1.31 -24.55 -6.36
CA ALA A 93 -1.08 -25.49 -5.27
C ALA A 93 -2.35 -26.32 -5.01
N GLU A 94 -3.52 -25.68 -5.00
CA GLU A 94 -4.83 -26.33 -4.84
C GLU A 94 -5.08 -27.36 -5.96
N HIS A 95 -4.96 -26.98 -7.23
CA HIS A 95 -5.15 -27.90 -8.36
C HIS A 95 -4.16 -29.06 -8.39
N ALA A 96 -2.95 -28.86 -7.88
CA ALA A 96 -1.93 -29.90 -7.81
C ALA A 96 -1.98 -30.72 -6.51
N GLY A 97 -2.90 -30.42 -5.58
CA GLY A 97 -2.98 -31.07 -4.26
C GLY A 97 -1.72 -30.90 -3.41
N ARG A 98 -1.02 -29.77 -3.54
CA ARG A 98 0.28 -29.51 -2.87
C ARG A 98 0.13 -28.53 -1.71
N ASP A 99 1.06 -28.60 -0.75
CA ASP A 99 1.15 -27.61 0.31
C ASP A 99 1.46 -26.21 -0.27
N PHE A 100 0.67 -25.23 0.17
CA PHE A 100 0.80 -23.83 -0.21
C PHE A 100 1.49 -23.01 0.88
N LEU A 101 1.20 -23.29 2.15
CA LEU A 101 1.50 -22.36 3.25
C LEU A 101 3.00 -22.28 3.52
N ALA A 102 3.69 -23.40 3.69
CA ALA A 102 5.13 -23.37 4.00
C ALA A 102 5.98 -22.77 2.86
N PRO A 103 5.77 -23.13 1.58
CA PRO A 103 6.46 -22.49 0.45
C PRO A 103 6.18 -20.99 0.36
N TYR A 104 4.92 -20.58 0.56
CA TYR A 104 4.57 -19.17 0.49
C TYR A 104 5.13 -18.37 1.68
N MET A 105 5.19 -18.94 2.88
CA MET A 105 5.87 -18.31 4.03
C MET A 105 7.35 -18.08 3.77
N ARG A 106 8.07 -19.07 3.20
CA ARG A 106 9.47 -18.87 2.78
C ARG A 106 9.59 -17.75 1.76
N ARG A 107 8.67 -17.70 0.80
CA ARG A 107 8.64 -16.65 -0.22
C ARG A 107 8.49 -15.25 0.38
N ILE A 108 7.57 -15.09 1.34
CA ILE A 108 7.36 -13.81 2.04
C ILE A 108 8.57 -13.46 2.91
N LEU A 109 9.16 -14.44 3.62
CA LEU A 109 10.35 -14.21 4.44
C LEU A 109 11.53 -13.75 3.58
N GLY A 110 11.76 -14.39 2.42
CA GLY A 110 12.78 -13.93 1.47
C GLY A 110 12.49 -12.52 0.96
N LEU A 111 11.22 -12.19 0.69
CA LEU A 111 10.82 -10.84 0.29
C LEU A 111 11.07 -9.80 1.41
N ALA A 112 10.78 -10.15 2.67
CA ALA A 112 11.07 -9.29 3.82
C ALA A 112 12.57 -9.05 3.98
N VAL A 113 13.41 -10.08 3.83
CA VAL A 113 14.87 -9.93 3.89
C VAL A 113 15.38 -9.04 2.75
N PHE A 114 14.92 -9.26 1.52
CA PHE A 114 15.29 -8.39 0.40
C PHE A 114 14.81 -6.95 0.59
N GLY A 115 13.60 -6.74 1.10
CA GLY A 115 13.08 -5.40 1.39
C GLY A 115 13.84 -4.69 2.50
N ALA A 116 14.18 -5.40 3.58
CA ALA A 116 15.00 -4.85 4.66
C ALA A 116 16.40 -4.47 4.16
N ALA A 117 17.05 -5.36 3.39
CA ALA A 117 18.34 -5.07 2.80
C ALA A 117 18.27 -3.90 1.80
N HIS A 118 17.25 -3.86 0.95
CA HIS A 118 17.03 -2.76 0.01
C HIS A 118 16.80 -1.43 0.74
N TYR A 119 15.98 -1.42 1.79
CA TYR A 119 15.75 -0.22 2.60
C TYR A 119 17.05 0.29 3.25
N ILE A 120 17.78 -0.58 3.94
CA ILE A 120 18.96 -0.19 4.72
C ILE A 120 20.12 0.20 3.79
N PHE A 121 20.41 -0.63 2.79
CA PHE A 121 21.63 -0.50 1.98
C PHE A 121 21.46 0.32 0.70
N LEU A 122 20.23 0.49 0.17
CA LEU A 122 20.03 1.13 -1.13
C LEU A 122 19.15 2.37 -1.05
N TRP A 123 17.89 2.26 -0.61
CA TRP A 123 16.94 3.36 -0.68
C TRP A 123 15.76 3.23 0.29
N SER A 124 15.44 4.32 0.99
CA SER A 124 14.39 4.36 2.02
C SER A 124 12.95 4.22 1.51
N GLY A 125 12.71 4.25 0.19
CA GLY A 125 11.38 4.10 -0.40
C GLY A 125 10.99 2.66 -0.75
N ASP A 126 11.56 1.67 -0.06
CA ASP A 126 11.27 0.25 -0.27
C ASP A 126 9.78 -0.10 -0.10
N ILE A 127 9.24 -0.82 -1.08
CA ILE A 127 7.89 -1.40 -1.06
C ILE A 127 7.88 -2.91 -0.77
N LEU A 128 9.02 -3.59 -0.92
CA LEU A 128 9.11 -5.06 -0.82
C LEU A 128 8.83 -5.53 0.60
N PHE A 129 9.41 -4.85 1.60
CA PHE A 129 9.15 -5.13 3.01
C PHE A 129 7.68 -4.87 3.36
N SER A 130 7.11 -3.76 2.90
CA SER A 130 5.69 -3.42 3.09
C SER A 130 4.79 -4.52 2.52
N TYR A 131 5.13 -5.06 1.35
CA TYR A 131 4.39 -6.17 0.74
C TYR A 131 4.56 -7.48 1.50
N ALA A 132 5.74 -7.74 2.08
CA ALA A 132 5.93 -8.89 2.94
C ALA A 132 5.04 -8.81 4.20
N VAL A 133 4.96 -7.64 4.84
CA VAL A 133 4.06 -7.39 5.98
C VAL A 133 2.60 -7.57 5.58
N GLY A 134 2.16 -6.95 4.47
CA GLY A 134 0.81 -7.09 3.94
C GLY A 134 0.46 -8.54 3.57
N ALA A 135 1.41 -9.31 3.03
CA ALA A 135 1.22 -10.71 2.68
C ALA A 135 1.14 -11.60 3.93
N GLY A 136 1.91 -11.28 4.98
CA GLY A 136 1.78 -11.89 6.29
C GLY A 136 0.41 -11.64 6.91
N ALA A 137 -0.08 -10.40 6.84
CA ALA A 137 -1.42 -10.06 7.30
C ALA A 137 -2.52 -10.76 6.47
N LEU A 138 -2.33 -10.92 5.15
CA LEU A 138 -3.20 -11.73 4.31
C LEU A 138 -3.19 -13.22 4.70
N LEU A 139 -2.04 -13.79 5.08
CA LEU A 139 -1.97 -15.15 5.59
C LEU A 139 -2.69 -15.30 6.93
N ILE A 140 -2.55 -14.33 7.84
CA ILE A 140 -3.33 -14.30 9.08
C ILE A 140 -4.82 -14.20 8.75
N LEU A 141 -5.20 -13.40 7.74
CA LEU A 141 -6.57 -13.22 7.27
C LEU A 141 -7.18 -14.47 6.63
N LEU A 142 -6.39 -15.34 6.00
CA LEU A 142 -6.87 -16.55 5.29
C LEU A 142 -6.64 -17.87 6.04
N TYR A 143 -5.61 -17.97 6.89
CA TYR A 143 -5.22 -19.20 7.59
C TYR A 143 -5.05 -19.06 9.11
N GLY A 144 -5.09 -17.84 9.66
CA GLY A 144 -4.94 -17.61 11.10
C GLY A 144 -5.96 -18.39 11.95
N LYS A 145 -5.49 -19.00 13.04
CA LYS A 145 -6.30 -19.76 13.99
C LYS A 145 -6.80 -18.86 15.12
N TRP A 146 -8.10 -18.88 15.40
CA TRP A 146 -8.71 -17.93 16.35
C TRP A 146 -8.08 -17.98 17.76
N LYS A 147 -7.72 -19.17 18.27
CA LYS A 147 -7.07 -19.31 19.59
C LYS A 147 -5.71 -18.61 19.64
N GLN A 148 -4.92 -18.72 18.58
CA GLN A 148 -3.59 -18.11 18.48
C GLN A 148 -3.70 -16.59 18.34
N ILE A 149 -4.67 -16.13 17.55
CA ILE A 149 -4.97 -14.71 17.38
C ILE A 149 -5.43 -14.10 18.72
N ALA A 150 -6.34 -14.75 19.45
CA ALA A 150 -6.84 -14.27 20.73
C ALA A 150 -5.71 -14.17 21.77
N LEU A 151 -4.83 -15.18 21.83
CA LEU A 151 -3.65 -15.16 22.68
C LEU A 151 -2.71 -14.00 22.30
N ALA A 152 -2.42 -13.84 21.01
CA ALA A 152 -1.57 -12.75 20.52
C ALA A 152 -2.15 -11.37 20.86
N LEU A 153 -3.46 -11.18 20.71
CA LEU A 153 -4.15 -9.95 21.10
C LEU A 153 -4.03 -9.69 22.60
N ALA A 154 -4.26 -10.69 23.45
CA ALA A 154 -4.13 -10.56 24.90
C ALA A 154 -2.70 -10.18 25.30
N VAL A 155 -1.69 -10.81 24.69
CA VAL A 155 -0.27 -10.50 24.93
C VAL A 155 0.07 -9.08 24.47
N LEU A 156 -0.32 -8.69 23.25
CA LEU A 156 -0.02 -7.35 22.72
C LEU A 156 -0.67 -6.25 23.56
N VAL A 157 -1.92 -6.45 23.98
CA VAL A 157 -2.62 -5.51 24.88
C VAL A 157 -1.92 -5.45 26.25
N GLY A 158 -1.53 -6.59 26.81
CA GLY A 158 -0.78 -6.65 28.07
C GLY A 158 0.56 -5.91 27.99
N ILE A 159 1.32 -6.09 26.91
CA ILE A 159 2.58 -5.38 26.65
C ILE A 159 2.34 -3.88 26.47
N GLY A 160 1.24 -3.48 25.82
CA GLY A 160 0.91 -2.07 25.61
C GLY A 160 0.75 -1.26 26.90
N PHE A 161 0.43 -1.90 28.02
CA PHE A 161 0.37 -1.22 29.33
C PHE A 161 1.75 -0.98 29.97
N ILE A 162 2.83 -1.49 29.39
CA ILE A 162 4.20 -1.22 29.85
C ILE A 162 4.61 0.19 29.38
N PRO A 163 5.06 1.08 30.29
CA PRO A 163 5.47 2.44 29.92
C PRO A 163 6.50 2.46 28.79
N GLY A 164 6.22 3.23 27.73
CA GLY A 164 7.10 3.35 26.56
C GLY A 164 6.85 2.32 25.44
N LEU A 165 5.93 1.38 25.64
CA LEU A 165 5.51 0.39 24.63
C LEU A 165 4.09 0.64 24.09
N ASP A 166 3.57 1.86 24.24
CA ASP A 166 2.27 2.29 23.70
C ASP A 166 2.07 1.99 22.19
N PRO A 167 3.09 2.06 21.31
CA PRO A 167 2.94 1.72 19.89
C PRO A 167 2.42 0.29 19.64
N VAL A 168 2.57 -0.61 20.61
CA VAL A 168 2.09 -2.00 20.52
C VAL A 168 0.56 -2.08 20.44
N PHE A 169 -0.17 -1.10 20.99
CA PHE A 169 -1.62 -1.02 20.81
C PHE A 169 -2.02 -0.86 19.34
N GLY A 170 -1.22 -0.15 18.53
CA GLY A 170 -1.46 -0.04 17.10
C GLY A 170 -1.36 -1.40 16.39
N ILE A 171 -0.40 -2.23 16.80
CA ILE A 171 -0.24 -3.59 16.29
C ILE A 171 -1.41 -4.48 16.72
N ALA A 172 -1.83 -4.38 17.98
CA ALA A 172 -3.01 -5.08 18.49
C ALA A 172 -4.29 -4.69 17.71
N GLY A 173 -4.47 -3.39 17.45
CA GLY A 173 -5.59 -2.87 16.66
C GLY A 173 -5.58 -3.40 15.22
N ALA A 174 -4.43 -3.39 14.56
CA ALA A 174 -4.28 -3.95 13.22
C ALA A 174 -4.59 -5.46 13.19
N LEU A 175 -4.09 -6.22 14.18
CA LEU A 175 -4.38 -7.64 14.29
C LEU A 175 -5.87 -7.89 14.54
N ALA A 176 -6.52 -7.12 15.43
CA ALA A 176 -7.94 -7.22 15.71
C ALA A 176 -8.78 -6.92 14.47
N PHE A 177 -8.40 -5.90 13.69
CA PHE A 177 -9.04 -5.56 12.43
C PHE A 177 -8.93 -6.70 11.41
N VAL A 178 -7.72 -7.21 11.15
CA VAL A 178 -7.50 -8.37 10.25
C VAL A 178 -8.29 -9.59 10.71
N SER A 179 -8.39 -9.80 12.02
CA SER A 179 -9.13 -10.92 12.61
C SER A 179 -10.63 -10.78 12.40
N LEU A 180 -11.17 -9.58 12.55
CA LEU A 180 -12.58 -9.28 12.26
C LEU A 180 -12.91 -9.55 10.78
N LEU A 181 -12.04 -9.10 9.87
CA LEU A 181 -12.18 -9.35 8.44
C LEU A 181 -12.16 -10.85 8.09
N SER A 182 -11.41 -11.66 8.84
CA SER A 182 -11.32 -13.10 8.60
C SER A 182 -12.67 -13.80 8.80
N VAL A 183 -13.52 -13.27 9.70
CA VAL A 183 -14.87 -13.80 9.94
C VAL A 183 -15.74 -13.63 8.71
N TYR A 184 -15.67 -12.49 8.00
CA TYR A 184 -16.43 -12.25 6.77
C TYR A 184 -16.05 -13.25 5.65
N LEU A 185 -14.77 -13.56 5.52
CA LEU A 185 -14.29 -14.43 4.44
C LEU A 185 -14.51 -15.91 4.75
N ARG A 186 -14.31 -16.35 6.00
CA ARG A 186 -14.20 -17.79 6.32
C ARG A 186 -15.38 -18.38 7.07
N VAL A 187 -16.18 -17.57 7.75
CA VAL A 187 -17.22 -18.08 8.66
C VAL A 187 -18.58 -17.97 8.01
N GLU A 188 -19.17 -19.11 7.69
CA GLU A 188 -20.53 -19.20 7.12
C GLU A 188 -21.63 -19.30 8.19
N ARG A 189 -21.24 -19.36 9.47
CA ARG A 189 -22.18 -19.43 10.59
C ARG A 189 -23.15 -18.25 10.55
N ARG A 190 -24.42 -18.56 10.76
CA ARG A 190 -25.50 -17.58 10.89
C ARG A 190 -26.06 -17.58 12.30
N VAL A 191 -26.58 -16.42 12.71
CA VAL A 191 -27.28 -16.21 13.98
C VAL A 191 -28.75 -15.95 13.66
N SER A 192 -29.64 -16.68 14.31
CA SER A 192 -31.09 -16.46 14.21
C SER A 192 -31.50 -15.39 15.21
N LEU A 193 -32.09 -14.29 14.73
CA LEU A 193 -32.64 -13.23 15.57
C LEU A 193 -34.07 -12.96 15.14
N ARG A 194 -35.04 -13.18 16.04
CA ARG A 194 -36.48 -12.95 15.79
C ARG A 194 -36.95 -13.53 14.44
N GLY A 195 -36.53 -14.75 14.12
CA GLY A 195 -36.89 -15.45 12.88
C GLY A 195 -36.09 -15.05 11.63
N ARG A 196 -35.19 -14.05 11.69
CA ARG A 196 -34.30 -13.68 10.57
C ARG A 196 -32.90 -14.26 10.79
N SER A 197 -32.34 -14.88 9.76
CA SER A 197 -31.00 -15.49 9.78
C SER A 197 -29.95 -14.52 9.23
N VAL A 198 -29.05 -14.04 10.10
CA VAL A 198 -28.04 -13.04 9.78
C VAL A 198 -26.63 -13.65 9.83
N PRO A 199 -25.73 -13.38 8.86
CA PRO A 199 -24.34 -13.83 8.94
C PRO A 199 -23.63 -13.35 10.21
N LEU A 200 -22.79 -14.19 10.82
CA LEU A 200 -22.12 -13.89 12.08
C LEU A 200 -21.33 -12.57 12.03
N PHE A 201 -20.59 -12.33 10.94
CA PHE A 201 -19.83 -11.09 10.77
C PHE A 201 -20.74 -9.85 10.83
N SER A 202 -21.86 -9.88 10.11
CA SER A 202 -22.83 -8.78 10.10
C SER A 202 -23.44 -8.57 11.49
N PHE A 203 -23.76 -9.67 12.19
CA PHE A 203 -24.24 -9.60 13.56
C PHE A 203 -23.23 -8.93 14.51
N ILE A 204 -21.95 -9.31 14.44
CA ILE A 204 -20.87 -8.69 15.23
C ILE A 204 -20.81 -7.18 14.98
N LEU A 205 -20.81 -6.74 13.71
CA LEU A 205 -20.79 -5.32 13.37
C LEU A 205 -22.03 -4.57 13.90
N LEU A 206 -23.22 -5.16 13.78
CA LEU A 206 -24.44 -4.54 14.31
C LEU A 206 -24.41 -4.41 15.83
N VAL A 207 -23.88 -5.41 16.54
CA VAL A 207 -23.71 -5.35 18.01
C VAL A 207 -22.70 -4.27 18.39
N LEU A 208 -21.53 -4.21 17.73
CA LEU A 208 -20.54 -3.16 17.97
C LEU A 208 -21.11 -1.78 17.70
N GLY A 209 -21.89 -1.62 16.62
CA GLY A 209 -22.60 -0.40 16.30
C GLY A 209 -23.63 -0.01 17.35
N ALA A 210 -24.40 -0.97 17.87
CA ALA A 210 -25.39 -0.74 18.93
C ALA A 210 -24.73 -0.31 20.24
N LEU A 211 -23.66 -0.98 20.64
CA LEU A 211 -22.88 -0.62 21.83
C LEU A 211 -22.27 0.78 21.71
N ALA A 212 -21.69 1.09 20.54
CA ALA A 212 -21.16 2.43 20.26
C ALA A 212 -22.27 3.49 20.23
N ALA A 213 -23.48 3.17 19.76
CA ALA A 213 -24.61 4.10 19.78
C ALA A 213 -25.06 4.41 21.21
N ILE A 214 -25.16 3.38 22.08
CA ILE A 214 -25.47 3.56 23.50
C ILE A 214 -24.38 4.41 24.17
N ALA A 215 -23.10 4.09 23.94
CA ALA A 215 -21.98 4.85 24.47
C ALA A 215 -22.00 6.32 23.98
N ALA A 216 -22.31 6.57 22.72
CA ALA A 216 -22.46 7.91 22.18
C ALA A 216 -23.57 8.68 22.92
N VAL A 217 -24.77 8.09 23.08
CA VAL A 217 -25.88 8.73 23.81
C VAL A 217 -25.46 9.09 25.23
N VAL A 218 -24.82 8.16 25.95
CA VAL A 218 -24.32 8.41 27.31
C VAL A 218 -23.31 9.56 27.33
N LEU A 219 -22.34 9.58 26.41
CA LEU A 219 -21.32 10.63 26.32
C LEU A 219 -21.90 12.02 26.01
N TRP A 220 -22.97 12.09 25.21
CA TRP A 220 -23.64 13.34 24.86
C TRP A 220 -24.57 13.85 25.97
N VAL A 221 -25.21 12.95 26.72
CA VAL A 221 -26.14 13.29 27.80
C VAL A 221 -25.42 13.63 29.11
N LEU A 222 -24.25 13.03 29.40
CA LEU A 222 -23.49 13.31 30.62
C LEU A 222 -22.96 14.75 30.64
N PRO A 223 -23.40 15.60 31.59
CA PRO A 223 -23.02 17.03 31.65
C PRO A 223 -21.50 17.23 31.78
N ASN A 224 -20.86 16.40 32.62
CA ASN A 224 -19.43 16.45 32.93
C ASN A 224 -18.63 15.30 32.27
N GLY A 225 -19.19 14.66 31.24
CA GLY A 225 -18.51 13.57 30.53
C GLY A 225 -17.41 14.06 29.58
N PRO A 226 -16.41 13.22 29.26
CA PRO A 226 -15.33 13.60 28.34
C PRO A 226 -15.91 13.96 26.96
N LYS A 227 -15.51 15.13 26.44
CA LYS A 227 -16.01 15.65 25.15
C LYS A 227 -15.29 15.06 23.95
N GLU A 228 -13.99 14.79 24.07
CA GLU A 228 -13.15 14.28 22.99
C GLU A 228 -13.69 13.00 22.30
N PRO A 229 -14.20 11.97 23.00
CA PRO A 229 -14.69 10.75 22.35
C PRO A 229 -16.09 10.86 21.75
N ARG A 230 -16.86 11.94 22.00
CA ARG A 230 -18.27 12.06 21.58
C ARG A 230 -18.43 11.85 20.08
N ILE A 231 -17.71 12.63 19.28
CA ILE A 231 -17.82 12.59 17.81
C ILE A 231 -17.27 11.26 17.25
N PRO A 232 -16.05 10.79 17.60
CA PRO A 232 -15.53 9.52 17.09
C PRO A 232 -16.45 8.33 17.38
N VAL A 233 -17.03 8.26 18.58
CA VAL A 233 -17.92 7.16 18.98
C VAL A 233 -19.26 7.24 18.24
N THR A 234 -19.83 8.43 18.04
CA THR A 234 -21.02 8.62 17.21
C THR A 234 -20.77 8.20 15.76
N ILE A 235 -19.64 8.58 15.17
CA ILE A 235 -19.29 8.16 13.79
C ILE A 235 -19.12 6.64 13.73
N ALA A 236 -18.39 6.05 14.69
CA ALA A 236 -18.16 4.61 14.73
C ALA A 236 -19.49 3.82 14.82
N SER A 237 -20.47 4.31 15.59
CA SER A 237 -21.78 3.63 15.70
C SER A 237 -22.52 3.58 14.37
N VAL A 238 -22.61 4.72 13.67
CA VAL A 238 -23.25 4.81 12.35
C VAL A 238 -22.51 3.95 11.33
N VAL A 239 -21.18 4.03 11.30
CA VAL A 239 -20.34 3.24 10.40
C VAL A 239 -20.56 1.74 10.61
N PHE A 240 -20.47 1.24 11.84
CA PHE A 240 -20.63 -0.19 12.12
C PHE A 240 -22.05 -0.68 11.81
N MET A 241 -23.07 0.13 12.09
CA MET A 241 -24.46 -0.19 11.73
C MET A 241 -24.64 -0.32 10.21
N VAL A 242 -24.15 0.67 9.44
CA VAL A 242 -24.25 0.68 7.98
C VAL A 242 -23.47 -0.49 7.38
N LEU A 243 -22.23 -0.72 7.82
CA LEU A 243 -21.41 -1.84 7.33
C LEU A 243 -22.03 -3.20 7.70
N GLY A 244 -22.58 -3.34 8.91
CA GLY A 244 -23.31 -4.54 9.33
C GLY A 244 -24.52 -4.83 8.46
N ALA A 245 -25.34 -3.81 8.17
CA ALA A 245 -26.51 -3.93 7.31
C ALA A 245 -26.14 -4.26 5.85
N LEU A 246 -25.16 -3.55 5.28
CA LEU A 246 -24.67 -3.80 3.93
C LEU A 246 -24.06 -5.20 3.81
N SER A 247 -23.26 -5.61 4.80
CA SER A 247 -22.70 -6.97 4.82
C SER A 247 -23.79 -8.03 4.89
N ALA A 248 -24.86 -7.83 5.68
CA ALA A 248 -25.97 -8.78 5.74
C ALA A 248 -26.71 -8.89 4.40
N ARG A 249 -26.94 -7.75 3.73
CA ARG A 249 -27.63 -7.69 2.43
C ARG A 249 -26.80 -8.28 1.29
N PHE A 250 -25.49 -8.04 1.30
CA PHE A 250 -24.56 -8.42 0.23
C PHE A 250 -23.53 -9.46 0.73
N HIS A 251 -23.96 -10.43 1.53
CA HIS A 251 -23.07 -11.52 1.96
C HIS A 251 -22.84 -12.57 0.86
N GLU A 252 -23.86 -12.77 0.01
CA GLU A 252 -23.86 -13.76 -1.07
C GLU A 252 -23.82 -13.12 -2.46
N PRO A 253 -23.24 -13.79 -3.48
CA PRO A 253 -22.58 -15.10 -3.41
C PRO A 253 -21.16 -15.02 -2.81
N ALA A 254 -20.72 -16.13 -2.19
CA ALA A 254 -19.39 -16.28 -1.59
C ALA A 254 -18.21 -15.93 -2.52
N SER A 255 -18.35 -16.18 -3.82
CA SER A 255 -17.34 -15.88 -4.85
C SER A 255 -17.00 -14.40 -4.99
N LEU A 256 -17.89 -13.51 -4.54
CA LEU A 256 -17.68 -12.06 -4.57
C LEU A 256 -17.17 -11.48 -3.24
N ARG A 257 -16.99 -12.30 -2.19
CA ARG A 257 -16.57 -11.80 -0.87
C ARG A 257 -15.19 -11.14 -0.91
N GLU A 258 -14.22 -11.71 -1.63
CA GLU A 258 -12.88 -11.09 -1.79
C GLU A 258 -12.96 -9.72 -2.48
N LEU A 259 -13.73 -9.63 -3.58
CA LEU A 259 -13.96 -8.39 -4.31
C LEU A 259 -14.62 -7.34 -3.42
N ARG A 260 -15.74 -7.69 -2.78
CA ARG A 260 -16.52 -6.78 -1.93
C ARG A 260 -15.70 -6.30 -0.76
N LEU A 261 -14.99 -7.20 -0.08
CA LEU A 261 -14.16 -6.83 1.06
C LEU A 261 -12.99 -5.94 0.63
N GLY A 262 -12.28 -6.29 -0.45
CA GLY A 262 -11.18 -5.49 -0.98
C GLY A 262 -11.62 -4.07 -1.35
N VAL A 263 -12.70 -3.93 -2.13
CA VAL A 263 -13.24 -2.61 -2.51
C VAL A 263 -13.73 -1.84 -1.29
N SER A 264 -14.38 -2.51 -0.33
CA SER A 264 -14.95 -1.85 0.84
C SER A 264 -13.87 -1.34 1.78
N VAL A 265 -12.84 -2.15 2.09
CA VAL A 265 -11.74 -1.73 2.98
C VAL A 265 -10.96 -0.56 2.37
N TYR A 266 -10.65 -0.62 1.07
CA TYR A 266 -9.95 0.46 0.39
C TYR A 266 -10.79 1.74 0.35
N THR A 267 -12.03 1.66 -0.13
CA THR A 267 -12.92 2.82 -0.27
C THR A 267 -13.23 3.43 1.10
N PHE A 268 -13.49 2.61 2.12
CA PHE A 268 -13.76 3.10 3.47
C PHE A 268 -12.58 3.87 4.05
N ALA A 269 -11.35 3.33 3.95
CA ALA A 269 -10.16 3.99 4.50
C ALA A 269 -9.96 5.40 3.91
N PHE A 270 -10.10 5.54 2.59
CA PHE A 270 -9.90 6.83 1.93
C PHE A 270 -11.15 7.72 1.92
N LEU A 271 -12.35 7.17 2.08
CA LEU A 271 -13.56 7.95 2.31
C LEU A 271 -13.49 8.65 3.65
N MET A 272 -13.07 7.96 4.71
CA MET A 272 -12.88 8.58 6.03
C MET A 272 -11.82 9.68 5.97
N MET A 273 -10.73 9.48 5.24
CA MET A 273 -9.72 10.52 5.01
C MET A 273 -10.30 11.73 4.27
N THR A 274 -11.13 11.50 3.24
CA THR A 274 -11.78 12.56 2.45
C THR A 274 -12.79 13.35 3.28
N VAL A 275 -13.64 12.66 4.04
CA VAL A 275 -14.63 13.29 4.92
C VAL A 275 -13.95 14.07 6.03
N GLY A 276 -12.90 13.51 6.65
CA GLY A 276 -12.10 14.22 7.64
C GLY A 276 -11.44 15.48 7.06
N GLY A 277 -10.84 15.37 5.87
CA GLY A 277 -10.26 16.51 5.16
C GLY A 277 -11.31 17.56 4.77
N ALA A 278 -12.51 17.16 4.35
CA ALA A 278 -13.62 18.08 4.06
C ALA A 278 -14.09 18.80 5.32
N ALA A 279 -14.29 18.06 6.41
CA ALA A 279 -14.70 18.63 7.69
C ALA A 279 -13.68 19.67 8.19
N GLN A 280 -12.38 19.40 8.03
CA GLN A 280 -11.31 20.35 8.33
C GLN A 280 -11.37 21.56 7.40
N TYR A 281 -11.42 21.35 6.09
CA TYR A 281 -11.39 22.42 5.09
C TYR A 281 -12.56 23.41 5.19
N PHE A 282 -13.76 22.92 5.51
CA PHE A 282 -14.97 23.74 5.65
C PHE A 282 -15.28 24.18 7.08
N ALA A 283 -14.43 23.83 8.06
CA ALA A 283 -14.63 24.27 9.44
C ALA A 283 -14.44 25.80 9.58
N PRO A 284 -15.21 26.46 10.46
CA PRO A 284 -15.02 27.88 10.75
C PRO A 284 -13.59 28.15 11.23
N ARG A 285 -12.92 29.13 10.61
CA ARG A 285 -11.59 29.56 11.05
C ARG A 285 -11.75 30.40 12.31
N GLU A 286 -11.16 29.97 13.41
CA GLU A 286 -11.02 30.89 14.55
C GLU A 286 -10.15 32.08 14.11
N PRO A 287 -10.57 33.33 14.38
CA PRO A 287 -9.71 34.47 14.12
C PRO A 287 -8.40 34.28 14.89
N ALA A 288 -7.28 34.50 14.22
CA ALA A 288 -5.95 34.38 14.82
C ALA A 288 -5.89 35.26 16.08
N THR A 289 -6.06 34.65 17.25
CA THR A 289 -5.85 35.35 18.51
C THR A 289 -4.39 35.77 18.58
N ALA A 290 -4.19 37.02 18.98
CA ALA A 290 -2.91 37.71 19.07
C ALA A 290 -1.82 36.84 19.76
N PRO A 291 -0.53 37.03 19.45
CA PRO A 291 0.55 36.25 20.03
C PRO A 291 0.45 36.22 21.56
N ALA A 292 0.64 35.02 22.13
CA ALA A 292 0.57 34.68 23.54
C ALA A 292 1.69 35.32 24.40
N ALA A 293 1.93 36.61 24.22
CA ALA A 293 2.89 37.39 25.01
C ALA A 293 2.23 38.08 26.22
N THR A 294 0.89 38.15 26.29
CA THR A 294 0.17 38.86 27.36
C THR A 294 -0.51 37.96 28.40
N ALA A 295 -0.45 36.64 28.26
CA ALA A 295 -1.12 35.70 29.18
C ALA A 295 -0.21 35.07 30.25
N VAL A 296 1.04 35.55 30.41
CA VAL A 296 2.02 34.94 31.35
C VAL A 296 2.13 35.69 32.68
N THR A 297 1.47 36.84 32.87
CA THR A 297 1.66 37.68 34.07
C THR A 297 0.55 37.65 35.12
N ALA A 298 -0.40 36.72 35.08
CA ALA A 298 -1.44 36.65 36.12
C ALA A 298 -1.91 35.21 36.40
N ALA A 299 -1.06 34.41 37.05
CA ALA A 299 -1.49 33.20 37.77
C ALA A 299 -0.41 32.76 38.77
N ASN A 300 -0.27 33.51 39.85
CA ASN A 300 0.38 33.00 41.05
C ASN A 300 -0.74 32.68 42.06
N ASP A 301 -1.44 31.56 41.82
CA ASP A 301 -2.32 30.97 42.82
C ASP A 301 -2.28 29.45 42.71
N ASN A 302 -1.89 28.85 43.82
CA ASN A 302 -1.53 27.46 43.96
C ASN A 302 -2.81 26.60 44.12
N LYS A 303 -3.48 26.31 43.02
CA LYS A 303 -4.46 25.22 42.89
C LYS A 303 -4.21 24.49 41.58
N LYS A 304 -4.09 23.16 41.62
CA LYS A 304 -4.15 22.28 40.44
C LYS A 304 -5.56 22.37 39.83
N SER A 305 -5.90 23.49 39.21
CA SER A 305 -7.03 23.57 38.27
C SER A 305 -6.64 22.85 36.98
N GLU A 306 -7.59 22.16 36.35
CA GLU A 306 -7.38 21.66 34.99
C GLU A 306 -6.91 22.81 34.08
N PRO A 307 -5.96 22.57 33.17
CA PRO A 307 -5.48 23.61 32.28
C PRO A 307 -6.66 24.18 31.50
N THR A 308 -6.76 25.50 31.48
CA THR A 308 -7.77 26.23 30.70
C THR A 308 -7.68 25.84 29.21
N GLU A 309 -8.77 25.97 28.46
CA GLU A 309 -8.75 25.66 27.01
C GLU A 309 -7.69 26.48 26.26
N ALA A 310 -7.40 27.70 26.73
CA ALA A 310 -6.31 28.53 26.23
C ALA A 310 -4.92 27.90 26.48
N GLU A 311 -4.67 27.36 27.68
CA GLU A 311 -3.41 26.68 28.01
C GLU A 311 -3.26 25.36 27.24
N LYS A 312 -4.33 24.58 27.06
CA LYS A 312 -4.32 23.37 26.22
C LYS A 312 -4.00 23.72 24.76
N THR A 313 -4.58 24.79 24.24
CA THR A 313 -4.36 25.27 22.87
C THR A 313 -2.94 25.79 22.68
N ALA A 314 -2.43 26.57 23.62
CA ALA A 314 -1.04 27.06 23.61
C ALA A 314 -0.04 25.91 23.68
N LYS A 315 -0.29 24.90 24.55
CA LYS A 315 0.53 23.69 24.64
C LYS A 315 0.54 22.90 23.33
N LYS A 316 -0.64 22.64 22.73
CA LYS A 316 -0.75 21.99 21.42
C LYS A 316 -0.01 22.75 20.31
N LYS A 317 -0.10 24.09 20.29
CA LYS A 317 0.61 24.94 19.32
C LYS A 317 2.13 24.86 19.49
N LYS A 318 2.62 24.86 20.73
CA LYS A 318 4.05 24.72 21.05
C LYS A 318 4.59 23.34 20.67
N GLU A 319 3.88 22.27 21.03
CA GLU A 319 4.23 20.90 20.64
C GLU A 319 4.24 20.73 19.11
N ARG A 320 3.28 21.34 18.42
CA ARG A 320 3.23 21.35 16.95
C ARG A 320 4.42 22.08 16.34
N ALA A 321 4.77 23.26 16.84
CA ALA A 321 5.92 24.02 16.37
C ALA A 321 7.23 23.25 16.58
N ALA A 322 7.41 22.61 17.74
CA ALA A 322 8.56 21.76 18.02
C ALA A 322 8.65 20.57 17.05
N ARG A 323 7.52 19.90 16.77
CA ARG A 323 7.47 18.79 15.81
C ARG A 323 7.80 19.22 14.38
N LEU A 324 7.35 20.41 13.95
CA LEU A 324 7.69 20.96 12.63
C LEU A 324 9.18 21.28 12.53
N ALA A 325 9.75 21.94 13.55
CA ALA A 325 11.17 22.26 13.60
C ALA A 325 12.07 21.00 13.57
N GLN A 326 11.72 19.98 14.36
CA GLN A 326 12.41 18.69 14.35
C GLN A 326 12.36 18.03 12.97
N ARG A 327 11.20 18.05 12.31
CA ARG A 327 11.05 17.48 10.98
C ARG A 327 11.89 18.21 9.93
N GLU A 328 11.97 19.53 10.00
CA GLU A 328 12.85 20.31 9.11
C GLU A 328 14.32 19.99 9.33
N GLU A 329 14.72 19.78 10.59
CA GLU A 329 16.07 19.32 10.93
C GLU A 329 16.35 17.92 10.36
N ASP A 330 15.40 16.99 10.49
CA ASP A 330 15.49 15.66 9.91
C ASP A 330 15.63 15.69 8.38
N VAL A 331 14.89 16.58 7.72
CA VAL A 331 15.00 16.81 6.28
C VAL A 331 16.38 17.37 5.93
N ARG A 332 16.86 18.39 6.64
CA ARG A 332 18.19 19.00 6.40
C ARG A 332 19.30 17.97 6.57
N ASN A 333 19.26 17.17 7.64
CA ASN A 333 20.26 16.15 7.90
C ASN A 333 20.20 15.03 6.84
N GLU A 334 19.01 14.57 6.46
CA GLU A 334 18.84 13.59 5.39
C GLU A 334 19.40 14.11 4.06
N VAL A 335 19.07 15.35 3.67
CA VAL A 335 19.57 15.97 2.44
C VAL A 335 21.10 16.07 2.49
N ARG A 336 21.70 16.54 3.59
CA ARG A 336 23.16 16.60 3.76
C ARG A 336 23.81 15.23 3.53
N ILE A 337 23.30 14.19 4.20
CA ILE A 337 23.83 12.83 4.11
C ILE A 337 23.72 12.29 2.68
N LEU A 338 22.57 12.48 2.02
CA LEU A 338 22.34 11.93 0.69
C LEU A 338 23.02 12.73 -0.44
N SER A 339 23.19 14.04 -0.29
CA SER A 339 23.80 14.89 -1.32
C SER A 339 25.33 14.93 -1.26
N SER A 340 25.91 14.83 -0.06
CA SER A 340 27.35 15.05 0.16
C SER A 340 28.00 14.06 1.14
N GLY A 341 27.21 13.24 1.85
CA GLY A 341 27.70 12.31 2.86
C GLY A 341 28.27 11.01 2.29
N ARG A 342 28.91 10.24 3.17
CA ARG A 342 29.48 8.93 2.82
C ARG A 342 28.41 7.84 2.78
N TYR A 343 28.68 6.75 2.05
CA TYR A 343 27.78 5.59 2.00
C TYR A 343 27.44 5.03 3.40
N ALA A 344 28.44 4.95 4.29
CA ALA A 344 28.24 4.46 5.66
C ALA A 344 27.26 5.34 6.46
N GLU A 345 27.31 6.67 6.32
CA GLU A 345 26.35 7.59 6.96
C GLU A 345 24.93 7.35 6.45
N ALA A 346 24.77 7.13 5.14
CA ALA A 346 23.46 6.82 4.55
C ALA A 346 22.91 5.48 5.07
N VAL A 347 23.74 4.44 5.16
CA VAL A 347 23.36 3.13 5.71
C VAL A 347 22.98 3.24 7.18
N GLU A 348 23.77 3.95 7.99
CA GLU A 348 23.48 4.15 9.41
C GLU A 348 22.16 4.89 9.62
N MET A 349 21.93 5.98 8.88
CA MET A 349 20.68 6.73 8.92
C MET A 349 19.47 5.84 8.62
N ARG A 350 19.54 5.02 7.57
CA ARG A 350 18.44 4.11 7.21
C ARG A 350 18.28 2.97 8.21
N ALA A 351 19.38 2.39 8.72
CA ALA A 351 19.32 1.37 9.75
C ALA A 351 18.60 1.88 11.02
N ARG A 352 18.91 3.12 11.45
CA ARG A 352 18.24 3.77 12.60
C ARG A 352 16.76 4.04 12.36
N ARG A 353 16.36 4.37 11.13
CA ARG A 353 14.95 4.60 10.75
C ARG A 353 14.16 3.34 10.41
N PHE A 354 14.82 2.18 10.30
CA PHE A 354 14.15 0.93 9.92
C PHE A 354 13.04 0.49 10.90
N PRO A 355 13.20 0.60 12.24
CA PRO A 355 12.11 0.29 13.17
C PRO A 355 10.85 1.13 12.95
N GLU A 356 11.02 2.43 12.64
CA GLU A 356 9.89 3.32 12.31
C GLU A 356 9.18 2.88 11.03
N LYS A 357 9.94 2.44 10.01
CA LYS A 357 9.37 1.82 8.81
C LYS A 357 8.55 0.58 9.16
N VAL A 358 9.08 -0.33 9.97
CA VAL A 358 8.38 -1.57 10.35
C VAL A 358 7.05 -1.24 11.05
N ALA A 359 7.05 -0.28 11.97
CA ALA A 359 5.84 0.17 12.65
C ALA A 359 4.84 0.82 11.68
N GLY A 360 5.30 1.68 10.76
CA GLY A 360 4.46 2.33 9.76
C GLY A 360 3.82 1.36 8.76
N ASP A 361 4.55 0.32 8.38
CA ASP A 361 4.07 -0.70 7.42
C ASP A 361 2.90 -1.52 7.97
N ALA A 362 2.73 -1.63 9.30
CA ALA A 362 1.56 -2.31 9.90
C ALA A 362 0.24 -1.59 9.58
N GLY A 363 0.23 -0.25 9.62
CA GLY A 363 -0.95 0.55 9.23
C GLY A 363 -1.22 0.46 7.73
N PHE A 364 -0.16 0.56 6.92
CA PHE A 364 -0.26 0.47 5.47
C PHE A 364 -0.71 -0.93 4.99
N ALA A 365 -0.38 -1.99 5.73
CA ALA A 365 -0.80 -3.36 5.44
C ALA A 365 -2.32 -3.51 5.29
N THR A 366 -3.12 -2.72 6.02
CA THR A 366 -4.59 -2.69 5.89
C THR A 366 -5.03 -2.41 4.45
N VAL A 367 -4.41 -1.41 3.81
CA VAL A 367 -4.72 -1.04 2.42
C VAL A 367 -4.13 -2.06 1.44
N LEU A 368 -2.98 -2.64 1.76
CA LEU A 368 -2.38 -3.69 0.94
C LEU A 368 -3.25 -4.94 0.88
N ILE A 369 -3.80 -5.39 2.01
CA ILE A 369 -4.74 -6.53 2.06
C ILE A 369 -5.92 -6.28 1.13
N ALA A 370 -6.48 -5.07 1.14
CA ALA A 370 -7.60 -4.70 0.28
C ALA A 370 -7.26 -4.89 -1.21
N MET A 371 -6.09 -4.41 -1.64
CA MET A 371 -5.61 -4.59 -3.00
C MET A 371 -5.23 -6.04 -3.32
N PHE A 372 -4.69 -6.78 -2.34
CA PHE A 372 -4.29 -8.18 -2.53
C PHE A 372 -5.52 -9.08 -2.72
N LEU A 373 -6.59 -8.85 -1.96
CA LEU A 373 -7.87 -9.54 -2.12
C LEU A 373 -8.51 -9.23 -3.48
N LEU A 374 -8.47 -7.96 -3.90
CA LEU A 374 -8.97 -7.58 -5.22
C LEU A 374 -8.18 -8.27 -6.34
N GLY A 375 -6.85 -8.33 -6.22
CA GLY A 375 -5.98 -9.05 -7.14
C GLY A 375 -6.26 -10.55 -7.13
N SER A 376 -6.49 -11.13 -5.95
CA SER A 376 -6.87 -12.53 -5.80
C SER A 376 -8.15 -12.85 -6.55
N TRP A 377 -9.19 -12.01 -6.39
CA TRP A 377 -10.45 -12.16 -7.10
C TRP A 377 -10.29 -12.13 -8.62
N PHE A 378 -9.47 -11.24 -9.19
CA PHE A 378 -9.21 -11.17 -10.64
C PHE A 378 -8.64 -12.48 -11.22
N VAL A 379 -7.88 -13.23 -10.42
CA VAL A 379 -7.32 -14.53 -10.81
C VAL A 379 -8.33 -15.64 -10.57
N ARG A 380 -8.91 -15.72 -9.37
CA ARG A 380 -9.85 -16.79 -8.98
C ARG A 380 -11.15 -16.77 -9.78
N SER A 381 -11.58 -15.60 -10.25
CA SER A 381 -12.73 -15.45 -11.16
C SER A 381 -12.46 -15.93 -12.59
N GLY A 382 -11.21 -16.22 -12.95
CA GLY A 382 -10.81 -16.57 -14.32
C GLY A 382 -10.65 -15.38 -15.27
N VAL A 383 -10.99 -14.16 -14.83
CA VAL A 383 -10.93 -12.94 -15.67
C VAL A 383 -9.56 -12.71 -16.28
N MET A 384 -8.50 -12.86 -15.47
CA MET A 384 -7.13 -12.70 -15.96
C MET A 384 -6.60 -13.92 -16.72
N ALA A 385 -7.19 -15.11 -16.53
CA ALA A 385 -6.79 -16.31 -17.28
C ALA A 385 -7.23 -16.23 -18.74
N ASN A 386 -8.40 -15.65 -19.01
CA ASN A 386 -8.92 -15.43 -20.36
C ASN A 386 -9.37 -13.97 -20.56
N THR A 387 -8.41 -13.06 -20.68
CA THR A 387 -8.70 -11.63 -20.84
C THR A 387 -9.49 -11.31 -22.11
N GLY A 388 -9.35 -12.12 -23.18
CA GLY A 388 -10.08 -11.96 -24.44
C GLY A 388 -11.58 -12.21 -24.32
N ALA A 389 -12.00 -13.17 -23.48
CA ALA A 389 -13.41 -13.42 -23.20
C ALA A 389 -14.04 -12.29 -22.35
N HIS A 390 -13.23 -11.54 -21.61
CA HIS A 390 -13.69 -10.52 -20.67
C HIS A 390 -13.44 -9.07 -21.14
N LEU A 391 -13.22 -8.84 -22.43
CA LEU A 391 -13.04 -7.49 -22.98
C LEU A 391 -14.14 -6.49 -22.61
N PRO A 392 -15.45 -6.84 -22.52
CA PRO A 392 -16.46 -5.89 -22.06
C PRO A 392 -16.21 -5.32 -20.66
N LEU A 393 -15.65 -6.13 -19.74
CA LEU A 393 -15.25 -5.66 -18.41
C LEU A 393 -14.09 -4.66 -18.53
N PHE A 394 -13.04 -5.00 -19.27
CA PHE A 394 -11.88 -4.12 -19.44
C PHE A 394 -12.22 -2.81 -20.17
N ARG A 395 -13.20 -2.81 -21.09
CA ARG A 395 -13.78 -1.59 -21.68
C ARG A 395 -14.47 -0.72 -20.64
N LYS A 396 -15.27 -1.30 -19.75
CA LYS A 396 -15.90 -0.55 -18.65
C LYS A 396 -14.84 0.03 -17.70
N LEU A 397 -13.81 -0.74 -17.36
CA LEU A 397 -12.70 -0.23 -16.55
C LEU A 397 -11.98 0.94 -17.25
N ALA A 398 -11.67 0.80 -18.54
CA ALA A 398 -10.96 1.82 -19.30
C ALA A 398 -11.79 3.09 -19.58
N TYR A 399 -13.09 2.96 -19.90
CA TYR A 399 -13.92 4.10 -20.33
C TYR A 399 -14.76 4.71 -19.21
N VAL A 400 -14.96 4.01 -18.09
CA VAL A 400 -15.75 4.51 -16.96
C VAL A 400 -14.87 4.70 -15.72
N ALA A 401 -14.16 3.64 -15.30
CA ALA A 401 -13.37 3.72 -14.08
C ALA A 401 -12.15 4.64 -14.23
N LEU A 402 -11.46 4.62 -15.38
CA LEU A 402 -10.31 5.50 -15.61
C LEU A 402 -10.69 6.98 -15.58
N PRO A 403 -11.67 7.49 -16.37
CA PRO A 403 -12.02 8.91 -16.33
C PRO A 403 -12.56 9.33 -14.97
N PHE A 404 -13.34 8.48 -14.31
CA PHE A 404 -13.82 8.75 -12.95
C PHE A 404 -12.67 8.88 -11.94
N GLY A 405 -11.73 7.93 -11.95
CA GLY A 405 -10.61 7.94 -11.02
C GLY A 405 -9.61 9.07 -11.26
N ILE A 406 -9.31 9.37 -12.53
CA ILE A 406 -8.49 10.52 -12.90
C ILE A 406 -9.22 11.82 -12.58
N GLY A 407 -10.53 11.90 -12.87
CA GLY A 407 -11.36 13.07 -12.58
C GLY A 407 -11.38 13.44 -11.09
N LEU A 408 -11.46 12.46 -10.19
CA LEU A 408 -11.34 12.72 -8.74
C LEU A 408 -9.95 13.24 -8.34
N GLY A 409 -8.88 12.72 -8.95
CA GLY A 409 -7.52 13.23 -8.74
C GLY A 409 -7.36 14.67 -9.24
N LEU A 410 -7.89 14.96 -10.43
CA LEU A 410 -7.87 16.31 -11.00
C LEU A 410 -8.72 17.28 -10.16
N ALA A 411 -9.89 16.87 -9.68
CA ALA A 411 -10.70 17.66 -8.76
C ALA A 411 -9.92 17.96 -7.46
N GLY A 412 -9.20 16.99 -6.92
CA GLY A 412 -8.28 17.22 -5.80
C GLY A 412 -7.18 18.24 -6.15
N SER A 413 -6.62 18.19 -7.36
CA SER A 413 -5.60 19.13 -7.81
C SER A 413 -6.06 20.59 -7.88
N LEU A 414 -7.35 20.82 -8.13
CA LEU A 414 -7.96 22.15 -8.13
C LEU A 414 -8.11 22.73 -6.72
N ILE A 415 -8.10 21.88 -5.69
CA ILE A 415 -8.17 22.29 -4.29
C ILE A 415 -6.78 22.58 -3.76
N ALA A 416 -5.88 21.59 -3.84
CA ALA A 416 -4.53 21.70 -3.32
C ALA A 416 -3.57 20.73 -4.00
N VAL A 417 -2.36 21.21 -4.27
CA VAL A 417 -1.27 20.44 -4.90
C VAL A 417 -0.14 20.06 -3.94
N SER A 418 -0.03 20.78 -2.82
CA SER A 418 0.99 20.57 -1.80
C SER A 418 0.43 20.96 -0.44
N HIS A 419 0.89 20.28 0.61
CA HIS A 419 0.59 20.67 1.98
C HIS A 419 1.37 21.94 2.34
N VAL A 420 0.71 22.89 3.00
CA VAL A 420 1.34 24.09 3.57
C VAL A 420 1.64 23.82 5.05
N PRO A 421 2.92 23.68 5.44
CA PRO A 421 3.26 23.39 6.83
C PRO A 421 2.71 24.45 7.78
N GLY A 422 2.00 24.02 8.81
CA GLY A 422 1.40 24.93 9.80
C GLY A 422 -0.05 25.32 9.49
N ASP A 423 -0.56 25.04 8.30
CA ASP A 423 -1.97 25.26 7.95
C ASP A 423 -2.72 23.93 7.84
N ASP A 424 -3.61 23.65 8.80
CA ASP A 424 -4.46 22.44 8.76
C ASP A 424 -5.71 22.63 7.89
N PHE A 425 -5.97 23.85 7.41
CA PHE A 425 -7.13 24.23 6.62
C PHE A 425 -6.79 24.47 5.15
N ASP A 426 -5.58 24.10 4.72
CA ASP A 426 -5.05 24.29 3.37
C ASP A 426 -5.77 23.47 2.29
N GLY A 427 -6.68 22.58 2.68
CA GLY A 427 -7.44 21.71 1.79
C GLY A 427 -6.65 20.52 1.25
N PHE A 428 -5.38 20.35 1.63
CA PHE A 428 -4.53 19.28 1.13
C PHE A 428 -5.02 17.89 1.53
N GLN A 429 -5.55 17.73 2.75
CA GLN A 429 -6.09 16.45 3.19
C GLN A 429 -7.35 16.05 2.40
N LEU A 430 -8.20 17.02 2.05
CA LEU A 430 -9.34 16.81 1.17
C LEU A 430 -8.87 16.40 -0.24
N ALA A 431 -7.95 17.16 -0.82
CA ALA A 431 -7.36 16.87 -2.14
C ALA A 431 -6.71 15.49 -2.20
N ARG A 432 -5.96 15.12 -1.16
CA ARG A 432 -5.35 13.80 -1.00
C ARG A 432 -6.40 12.72 -0.83
N GLY A 433 -7.47 12.98 -0.10
CA GLY A 433 -8.65 12.12 0.06
C GLY A 433 -9.25 11.73 -1.29
N LEU A 434 -9.63 12.74 -2.06
CA LEU A 434 -10.20 12.58 -3.40
C LEU A 434 -9.24 11.83 -4.33
N THR A 435 -7.95 12.18 -4.29
CA THR A 435 -6.92 11.50 -5.09
C THR A 435 -6.81 10.02 -4.72
N MET A 436 -6.77 9.68 -3.43
CA MET A 436 -6.65 8.27 -3.00
C MET A 436 -7.91 7.45 -3.28
N LEU A 437 -9.10 8.06 -3.16
CA LEU A 437 -10.35 7.45 -3.61
C LEU A 437 -10.34 7.20 -5.13
N GLY A 438 -9.86 8.16 -5.91
CA GLY A 438 -9.72 8.05 -7.36
C GLY A 438 -8.65 7.05 -7.82
N ASN A 439 -7.64 6.77 -6.99
CA ASN A 439 -6.56 5.85 -7.34
C ASN A 439 -7.05 4.43 -7.66
N LEU A 440 -8.01 3.89 -6.90
CA LEU A 440 -8.53 2.54 -7.17
C LEU A 440 -9.22 2.41 -8.54
N PRO A 441 -10.23 3.21 -8.89
CA PRO A 441 -10.84 3.15 -10.21
C PRO A 441 -9.84 3.51 -11.33
N ALA A 442 -8.92 4.44 -11.11
CA ALA A 442 -7.87 4.76 -12.08
C ALA A 442 -6.88 3.60 -12.29
N CYS A 443 -6.47 2.90 -11.22
CA CYS A 443 -5.55 1.77 -11.32
C CYS A 443 -6.18 0.61 -12.09
N LEU A 444 -7.46 0.29 -11.82
CA LEU A 444 -8.22 -0.70 -12.57
C LEU A 444 -8.42 -0.27 -14.03
N GLY A 445 -8.64 1.03 -14.24
CA GLY A 445 -8.72 1.63 -15.56
C GLY A 445 -7.46 1.47 -16.39
N TYR A 446 -6.28 1.74 -15.81
CA TYR A 446 -5.00 1.50 -16.46
C TYR A 446 -4.79 0.02 -16.81
N VAL A 447 -5.14 -0.91 -15.92
CA VAL A 447 -5.12 -2.34 -16.23
C VAL A 447 -6.04 -2.65 -17.42
N GLY A 448 -7.24 -2.06 -17.43
CA GLY A 448 -8.18 -2.16 -18.56
C GLY A 448 -7.58 -1.67 -19.87
N VAL A 449 -6.97 -0.50 -19.89
CA VAL A 449 -6.31 0.05 -21.08
C VAL A 449 -5.19 -0.87 -21.58
N VAL A 450 -4.30 -1.34 -20.70
CA VAL A 450 -3.20 -2.23 -21.08
C VAL A 450 -3.72 -3.55 -21.68
N VAL A 451 -4.76 -4.13 -21.08
CA VAL A 451 -5.38 -5.36 -21.61
C VAL A 451 -6.05 -5.11 -22.97
N LEU A 452 -6.74 -3.98 -23.15
CA LEU A 452 -7.33 -3.62 -24.44
C LEU A 452 -6.27 -3.38 -25.51
N MET A 453 -5.15 -2.74 -25.16
CA MET A 453 -4.01 -2.56 -26.06
C MET A 453 -3.43 -3.91 -26.49
N LEU A 454 -3.28 -4.86 -25.55
CA LEU A 454 -2.78 -6.21 -25.83
C LEU A 454 -3.66 -6.98 -26.81
N HIS A 455 -4.99 -6.80 -26.75
CA HIS A 455 -5.95 -7.43 -27.66
C HIS A 455 -6.29 -6.60 -28.90
N SER A 456 -5.64 -5.44 -29.08
CA SER A 456 -5.84 -4.60 -30.26
C SER A 456 -5.09 -5.17 -31.48
N LYS A 457 -5.57 -4.89 -32.70
CA LYS A 457 -4.89 -5.25 -33.95
C LYS A 457 -3.96 -4.15 -34.49
N SER A 458 -3.74 -3.09 -33.72
CA SER A 458 -2.97 -1.92 -34.14
C SER A 458 -1.56 -1.94 -33.56
N ALA A 459 -0.79 -0.87 -33.80
CA ALA A 459 0.53 -0.68 -33.20
C ALA A 459 0.52 -0.72 -31.66
N PHE A 460 -0.63 -0.48 -31.01
CA PHE A 460 -0.77 -0.57 -29.56
C PHE A 460 -0.58 -1.99 -28.99
N SER A 461 -0.76 -3.05 -29.80
CA SER A 461 -0.44 -4.43 -29.42
C SER A 461 1.03 -4.67 -29.08
N LYS A 462 1.93 -3.79 -29.56
CA LYS A 462 3.36 -3.79 -29.22
C LYS A 462 3.62 -3.50 -27.73
N ILE A 463 2.60 -3.18 -26.92
CA ILE A 463 2.72 -3.16 -25.46
C ILE A 463 3.22 -4.50 -24.88
N SER A 464 3.02 -5.61 -25.62
CA SER A 464 3.62 -6.92 -25.33
C SER A 464 5.16 -6.90 -25.21
N LEU A 465 5.84 -5.90 -25.78
CA LEU A 465 7.28 -5.68 -25.60
C LEU A 465 7.67 -5.46 -24.13
N LEU A 466 6.73 -5.09 -23.26
CA LEU A 466 6.96 -4.93 -21.82
C LEU A 466 6.90 -6.27 -21.05
N ALA A 467 6.45 -7.36 -21.67
CA ALA A 467 6.33 -8.66 -20.99
C ALA A 467 7.67 -9.14 -20.40
N PRO A 468 8.82 -9.10 -21.11
CA PRO A 468 10.10 -9.48 -20.51
C PRO A 468 10.50 -8.62 -19.31
N VAL A 469 10.21 -7.32 -19.34
CA VAL A 469 10.46 -6.41 -18.20
C VAL A 469 9.66 -6.84 -16.98
N GLY A 470 8.37 -7.14 -17.15
CA GLY A 470 7.52 -7.61 -16.06
C GLY A 470 7.85 -9.01 -15.56
N ARG A 471 8.45 -9.87 -16.41
CA ARG A 471 9.01 -11.17 -16.00
C ARG A 471 10.24 -11.03 -15.10
N MET A 472 10.93 -9.90 -15.20
CA MET A 472 12.13 -9.53 -14.43
C MET A 472 11.84 -8.36 -13.47
N ALA A 473 10.61 -8.29 -12.94
CA ALA A 473 10.16 -7.13 -12.18
C ALA A 473 11.00 -6.82 -10.93
N LEU A 474 11.38 -7.85 -10.15
CA LEU A 474 12.22 -7.68 -8.96
C LEU A 474 13.64 -7.27 -9.36
N THR A 475 14.20 -7.91 -10.40
CA THR A 475 15.52 -7.53 -10.93
C THR A 475 15.53 -6.07 -11.39
N ASN A 476 14.55 -5.67 -12.19
CA ASN A 476 14.49 -4.32 -12.76
C ASN A 476 14.22 -3.25 -11.68
N TYR A 477 13.36 -3.54 -10.70
CA TYR A 477 13.11 -2.62 -9.57
C TYR A 477 14.37 -2.40 -8.72
N LEU A 478 15.10 -3.48 -8.39
CA LEU A 478 16.35 -3.36 -7.62
C LEU A 478 17.43 -2.67 -8.45
N ALA A 479 17.53 -2.98 -9.75
CA ALA A 479 18.47 -2.31 -10.65
C ALA A 479 18.19 -0.80 -10.76
N GLN A 480 16.92 -0.37 -10.84
CA GLN A 480 16.55 1.06 -10.80
C GLN A 480 17.09 1.72 -9.53
N SER A 481 16.92 1.05 -8.38
CA SER A 481 17.36 1.60 -7.09
C SER A 481 18.88 1.70 -7.01
N VAL A 482 19.61 0.69 -7.49
CA VAL A 482 21.08 0.71 -7.56
C VAL A 482 21.55 1.83 -8.49
N ILE A 483 21.00 1.91 -9.70
CA ILE A 483 21.36 2.94 -10.68
C ILE A 483 21.10 4.34 -10.13
N CYS A 484 19.92 4.60 -9.56
CA CYS A 484 19.58 5.91 -9.02
C CYS A 484 20.43 6.24 -7.79
N SER A 485 20.66 5.28 -6.89
CA SER A 485 21.49 5.46 -5.71
C SER A 485 22.93 5.84 -6.09
N LEU A 486 23.50 5.18 -7.10
CA LEU A 486 24.85 5.49 -7.59
C LEU A 486 24.91 6.78 -8.41
N TYR A 487 23.84 7.13 -9.12
CA TYR A 487 23.84 8.32 -9.97
C TYR A 487 23.59 9.61 -9.18
N PHE A 488 22.61 9.62 -8.27
CA PHE A 488 22.16 10.85 -7.60
C PHE A 488 22.89 11.14 -6.28
N TYR A 489 23.23 10.13 -5.48
CA TYR A 489 23.77 10.40 -4.14
C TYR A 489 25.24 10.80 -4.15
N GLY A 490 25.65 11.58 -3.14
CA GLY A 490 26.99 12.14 -3.00
C GLY A 490 28.11 11.10 -2.90
N TYR A 491 27.81 9.92 -2.38
CA TYR A 491 28.75 8.78 -2.35
C TYR A 491 28.88 8.05 -3.69
N GLY A 492 28.08 8.41 -4.70
CA GLY A 492 28.14 7.91 -6.06
C GLY A 492 28.70 8.97 -7.01
N LEU A 493 27.92 9.34 -8.03
CA LEU A 493 28.26 10.39 -9.00
C LEU A 493 27.81 11.79 -8.56
N GLY A 494 27.00 11.91 -7.50
CA GLY A 494 26.68 13.20 -6.87
C GLY A 494 25.73 14.11 -7.67
N HIS A 495 24.87 13.58 -8.55
CA HIS A 495 23.93 14.40 -9.34
C HIS A 495 22.63 14.79 -8.60
N TRP A 496 22.69 14.93 -7.28
CA TRP A 496 21.53 15.33 -6.47
C TRP A 496 20.97 16.69 -6.91
N GLY A 497 19.65 16.84 -6.92
CA GLY A 497 18.99 18.11 -7.25
C GLY A 497 18.73 18.28 -8.75
N MET A 498 18.71 17.18 -9.52
CA MET A 498 18.35 17.20 -10.93
C MET A 498 16.94 17.81 -11.13
N PRO A 499 16.75 18.73 -12.11
CA PRO A 499 15.43 19.29 -12.42
C PRO A 499 14.39 18.21 -12.74
N ARG A 500 13.13 18.46 -12.39
CA ARG A 500 12.05 17.46 -12.45
C ARG A 500 11.78 16.96 -13.88
N ALA A 501 11.85 17.83 -14.88
CA ALA A 501 11.70 17.44 -16.28
C ALA A 501 12.83 16.50 -16.73
N TRP A 502 14.06 16.76 -16.31
CA TRP A 502 15.22 15.90 -16.63
C TRP A 502 15.16 14.54 -15.93
N GLN A 503 14.57 14.46 -14.75
CA GLN A 503 14.31 13.19 -14.08
C GLN A 503 13.40 12.28 -14.94
N VAL A 504 12.41 12.83 -15.66
CA VAL A 504 11.56 12.06 -16.58
C VAL A 504 12.38 11.49 -17.73
N VAL A 505 13.24 12.32 -18.34
CA VAL A 505 14.13 11.87 -19.42
C VAL A 505 15.06 10.75 -18.93
N PHE A 506 15.65 10.91 -17.75
CA PHE A 506 16.49 9.90 -17.11
C PHE A 506 15.75 8.56 -16.96
N VAL A 507 14.51 8.60 -16.44
CA VAL A 507 13.67 7.41 -16.29
C VAL A 507 13.42 6.73 -17.64
N LEU A 508 13.08 7.49 -18.68
CA LEU A 508 12.80 6.92 -20.01
C LEU A 508 14.04 6.24 -20.60
N VAL A 509 15.22 6.85 -20.48
CA VAL A 509 16.49 6.29 -20.96
C VAL A 509 16.84 5.00 -20.23
N VAL A 510 16.82 5.03 -18.89
CA VAL A 510 17.14 3.84 -18.08
C VAL A 510 16.12 2.74 -18.31
N PHE A 511 14.83 3.06 -18.39
CA PHE A 511 13.78 2.07 -18.63
C PHE A 511 13.88 1.45 -20.03
N ALA A 512 14.22 2.23 -21.07
CA ALA A 512 14.47 1.70 -22.41
C ALA A 512 15.66 0.71 -22.41
N ALA A 513 16.74 1.04 -21.69
CA ALA A 513 17.87 0.13 -21.49
C ALA A 513 17.44 -1.15 -20.76
N GLN A 514 16.58 -1.05 -19.74
CA GLN A 514 16.02 -2.20 -19.03
C GLN A 514 15.12 -3.07 -19.93
N VAL A 515 14.36 -2.48 -20.85
CA VAL A 515 13.60 -3.20 -21.87
C VAL A 515 14.56 -4.03 -22.72
N ALA A 516 15.57 -3.39 -23.34
CA ALA A 516 16.56 -4.07 -24.18
C ALA A 516 17.29 -5.19 -23.41
N PHE A 517 17.73 -4.90 -22.19
CA PHE A 517 18.39 -5.87 -21.31
C PHE A 517 17.49 -7.05 -20.96
N SER A 518 16.21 -6.81 -20.62
CA SER A 518 15.28 -7.87 -20.25
C SER A 518 15.00 -8.84 -21.40
N HIS A 519 14.89 -8.31 -22.63
CA HIS A 519 14.78 -9.12 -23.85
C HIS A 519 16.05 -9.95 -24.09
N TRP A 520 17.21 -9.31 -24.07
CA TRP A 520 18.50 -9.97 -24.25
C TRP A 520 18.76 -11.07 -23.21
N TRP A 521 18.43 -10.80 -21.95
CA TRP A 521 18.64 -11.72 -20.83
C TRP A 521 17.70 -12.94 -20.91
N LEU A 522 16.40 -12.71 -21.11
CA LEU A 522 15.41 -13.81 -21.15
C LEU A 522 15.46 -14.65 -22.42
N ALA A 523 16.17 -14.19 -23.46
CA ALA A 523 16.54 -15.03 -24.59
C ALA A 523 17.54 -16.14 -24.21
N ARG A 524 18.29 -15.98 -23.12
CA ARG A 524 19.35 -16.92 -22.67
C ARG A 524 18.99 -17.61 -21.34
N MET A 525 18.27 -16.92 -20.47
CA MET A 525 17.97 -17.32 -19.11
C MET A 525 16.47 -17.47 -18.88
N ARG A 526 16.07 -18.38 -17.98
CA ARG A 526 14.64 -18.65 -17.68
C ARG A 526 13.99 -17.57 -16.83
N PHE A 527 14.78 -16.95 -15.95
CA PHE A 527 14.36 -15.98 -14.95
C PHE A 527 15.37 -14.83 -14.87
N GLY A 528 14.95 -13.67 -14.38
CA GLY A 528 15.91 -12.66 -13.97
C GLY A 528 16.73 -13.14 -12.76
N PRO A 529 17.94 -12.58 -12.53
CA PRO A 529 18.82 -12.98 -11.44
C PRO A 529 18.12 -12.99 -10.07
N MET A 530 17.38 -11.93 -9.75
CA MET A 530 16.74 -11.79 -8.44
C MET A 530 15.50 -12.65 -8.32
N GLU A 531 14.75 -12.85 -9.42
CA GLU A 531 13.64 -13.81 -9.45
C GLU A 531 14.13 -15.24 -9.26
N TRP A 532 15.29 -15.59 -9.84
CA TRP A 532 15.90 -16.90 -9.66
C TRP A 532 16.32 -17.12 -8.20
N LEU A 533 17.04 -16.16 -7.61
CA LEU A 533 17.48 -16.23 -6.21
C LEU A 533 16.29 -16.35 -5.25
N TRP A 534 15.25 -15.54 -5.47
CA TRP A 534 14.02 -15.59 -4.69
C TRP A 534 13.28 -16.94 -4.81
N ARG A 535 13.25 -17.52 -6.01
CA ARG A 535 12.66 -18.86 -6.24
C ARG A 535 13.50 -19.98 -5.66
N ALA A 536 14.83 -19.87 -5.71
CA ALA A 536 15.76 -20.83 -5.12
C ALA A 536 15.54 -20.96 -3.60
N PHE A 537 15.31 -19.82 -2.92
CA PHE A 537 14.94 -19.80 -1.51
C PHE A 537 13.55 -20.43 -1.25
N THR A 538 12.62 -20.28 -2.19
CA THR A 538 11.22 -20.70 -2.04
C THR A 538 11.00 -22.22 -2.24
N TYR A 539 11.51 -22.80 -3.34
CA TYR A 539 10.92 -24.02 -3.92
C TYR A 539 11.65 -25.34 -3.67
N ARG A 540 12.93 -25.37 -3.26
CA ARG A 540 13.77 -26.58 -3.00
C ARG A 540 13.30 -27.87 -3.72
N PRO A 541 13.92 -28.31 -4.85
CA PRO A 541 15.25 -27.96 -5.36
C PRO A 541 15.30 -26.62 -6.10
N THR A 542 16.51 -26.10 -6.26
CA THR A 542 16.75 -24.83 -6.97
C THR A 542 16.36 -24.98 -8.44
N PRO A 543 15.57 -24.04 -9.00
CA PRO A 543 15.19 -24.10 -10.40
C PRO A 543 16.43 -23.93 -11.29
N PRO A 544 16.54 -24.65 -12.44
CA PRO A 544 17.63 -24.41 -13.38
C PRO A 544 17.51 -23.00 -13.97
N MET A 545 18.64 -22.29 -14.04
CA MET A 545 18.71 -20.90 -14.49
C MET A 545 18.74 -20.78 -16.01
N ARG A 546 19.55 -21.62 -16.68
CA ARG A 546 19.72 -21.61 -18.13
C ARG A 546 18.55 -22.35 -18.81
N LEU A 547 18.20 -21.88 -20.00
CA LEU A 547 17.41 -22.69 -20.93
C LEU A 547 18.26 -23.91 -21.30
N ARG A 548 17.68 -25.13 -21.28
CA ARG A 548 18.41 -26.28 -21.82
C ARG A 548 18.63 -26.02 -23.32
N PRO A 549 19.83 -26.28 -23.87
CA PRO A 549 20.01 -26.35 -25.31
C PRO A 549 18.96 -27.31 -25.88
N PHE A 550 18.41 -26.99 -27.04
CA PHE A 550 17.56 -27.93 -27.76
C PHE A 550 18.45 -29.05 -28.27
N ASP A 551 18.64 -30.09 -27.46
CA ASP A 551 19.32 -31.30 -27.89
C ASP A 551 18.33 -32.06 -28.80
N GLY A 552 18.52 -31.97 -30.11
CA GLY A 552 17.71 -32.68 -31.12
C GLY A 552 17.79 -34.21 -31.08
N ARG A 553 18.14 -34.81 -29.93
CA ARG A 553 18.32 -36.26 -29.74
C ARG A 553 17.25 -36.95 -28.89
N THR A 554 16.25 -36.23 -28.37
CA THR A 554 15.14 -36.86 -27.61
C THR A 554 13.80 -36.83 -28.34
N ALA A 555 13.83 -36.92 -29.67
CA ALA A 555 12.66 -37.23 -30.50
C ALA A 555 12.82 -38.63 -31.13
N ALA A 556 13.16 -39.62 -30.30
CA ALA A 556 13.09 -41.04 -30.62
C ALA A 556 13.19 -41.84 -29.33
N THR A 557 12.03 -42.12 -28.71
CA THR A 557 11.66 -43.33 -27.95
C THR A 557 10.27 -43.12 -27.39
#